data_AF-A0A9E5P7U2-F1
#
_entry.id   AF-A0A9E5P7U2-F1
#
_cell.length_a   1.000
_cell.length_b   1.000
_cell.length_c   1.000
_cell.angle_alpha   90.00
_cell.angle_beta   90.00
_cell.angle_gamma   90.00
#
_symmetry.space_group_name_H-M   'P 1'
#
loop_
_entity.id
_entity.type
_entity.pdbx_description
1 polymer ?
#
loop_
_entity_poly.entity_id
_entity_poly.type
_entity_poly.pdbx_seq_one_letter_code
_entity_poly.pdbx_strand_id
1 'polypeptide(L)'
;WGVKGVACAFCVLFMLVNLLGVRHAGRIQLGLVAVLMAILVGYGLWGAGHMESARFGPKLLPHGWNSLLAGAGMVFISFGGVTKVATMGEEVRSPKRDLLWAMFAACGVVGLLYVLVVSVTIGLLPASAEQWSPMPLAQAAGLMWGRAGAWVLGAGAMCAFLTTGNAGILAASRTLMAMGQDELVPPTL
;
A
#
# COMPACT_ATOMS: atom_id res chain seq x y z
N TRP A 1 3.17 -1.51 -27.95
CA TRP A 1 1.90 -2.26 -27.91
C TRP A 1 1.98 -3.55 -27.09
N GLY A 2 3.04 -4.36 -27.19
CA GLY A 2 3.19 -5.59 -26.40
C GLY A 2 3.09 -5.41 -24.87
N VAL A 3 3.76 -4.40 -24.31
CA VAL A 3 3.73 -4.12 -22.85
C VAL A 3 2.32 -3.80 -22.34
N LYS A 4 1.51 -3.08 -23.13
CA LYS A 4 0.12 -2.75 -22.77
C LYS A 4 -0.77 -4.00 -22.78
N GLY A 5 -0.58 -4.89 -23.76
CA GLY A 5 -1.33 -6.16 -23.83
C GLY A 5 -1.01 -7.10 -22.67
N VAL A 6 0.27 -7.23 -22.32
CA VAL A 6 0.71 -8.01 -21.15
C VAL A 6 0.15 -7.40 -19.86
N ALA A 7 0.18 -6.08 -19.72
CA ALA A 7 -0.41 -5.39 -18.56
C ALA A 7 -1.92 -5.64 -18.45
N CYS A 8 -2.68 -5.55 -19.55
CA CYS A 8 -4.11 -5.87 -19.55
C CYS A 8 -4.39 -7.32 -19.15
N ALA A 9 -3.63 -8.28 -19.68
CA ALA A 9 -3.78 -9.69 -19.32
C ALA A 9 -3.50 -9.95 -17.83
N PHE A 10 -2.42 -9.36 -17.31
CA PHE A 10 -2.11 -9.44 -15.88
C PHE A 10 -3.17 -8.76 -15.02
N CYS A 11 -3.71 -7.60 -15.43
CA CYS A 11 -4.81 -6.94 -14.72
C CYS A 11 -6.06 -7.82 -14.65
N VAL A 12 -6.46 -8.45 -15.76
CA VAL A 12 -7.63 -9.35 -15.78
C VAL A 12 -7.39 -10.58 -14.91
N LEU A 13 -6.20 -11.20 -15.02
CA LEU A 13 -5.84 -12.33 -14.17
C LEU A 13 -5.88 -11.94 -12.69
N PHE A 14 -5.29 -10.79 -12.34
CA PHE A 14 -5.23 -10.30 -10.97
C PHE A 14 -6.62 -9.95 -10.43
N MET A 15 -7.49 -9.39 -11.27
CA MET A 15 -8.90 -9.14 -10.94
C MET A 15 -9.64 -10.46 -10.66
N LEU A 16 -9.47 -11.48 -11.51
CA LEU A 16 -10.08 -12.80 -11.29
C LEU A 16 -9.61 -13.44 -9.98
N VAL A 17 -8.32 -13.36 -9.67
CA VAL A 17 -7.76 -13.84 -8.39
C VAL A 17 -8.38 -13.08 -7.22
N ASN A 18 -8.51 -11.76 -7.31
CA ASN A 18 -9.14 -10.96 -6.25
C ASN A 18 -10.63 -11.32 -6.06
N LEU A 19 -11.36 -11.63 -7.15
CA LEU A 19 -12.77 -12.03 -7.08
C LEU A 19 -12.96 -13.45 -6.51
N LEU A 20 -12.10 -14.41 -6.88
CA LEU A 20 -12.18 -15.79 -6.40
C LEU A 20 -11.78 -15.90 -4.91
N GLY A 21 -10.87 -15.03 -4.45
CA GLY A 21 -10.38 -15.00 -3.06
C GLY A 21 -11.43 -14.59 -2.01
N VAL A 22 -12.59 -14.07 -2.42
CA VAL A 22 -13.62 -13.51 -1.53
C VAL A 22 -14.20 -14.56 -0.57
N ARG A 23 -14.30 -15.84 -0.98
CA ARG A 23 -14.93 -16.91 -0.17
C ARG A 23 -14.17 -17.28 1.11
N HIS A 24 -12.86 -17.01 1.20
CA HIS A 24 -12.04 -17.26 2.40
C HIS A 24 -11.30 -15.99 2.89
N ALA A 25 -11.82 -14.83 2.51
CA ALA A 25 -11.14 -13.54 2.56
C ALA A 25 -10.56 -13.18 3.95
N GLY A 26 -11.30 -13.38 5.06
CA GLY A 26 -10.89 -12.83 6.35
C GLY A 26 -9.53 -13.33 6.87
N ARG A 27 -9.30 -14.65 6.89
CA ARG A 27 -8.05 -15.23 7.43
C ARG A 27 -6.88 -15.05 6.47
N ILE A 28 -7.13 -15.20 5.16
CA ILE A 28 -6.10 -15.02 4.13
C ILE A 28 -5.65 -13.56 4.09
N GLN A 29 -6.59 -12.61 4.17
CA GLN A 29 -6.29 -11.18 4.24
C GLN A 29 -5.35 -10.86 5.39
N LEU A 30 -5.65 -11.35 6.60
CA LEU A 30 -4.81 -11.11 7.77
C LEU A 30 -3.40 -11.69 7.57
N GLY A 31 -3.29 -12.90 7.03
CA GLY A 31 -2.00 -13.52 6.70
C GLY A 31 -1.21 -12.72 5.67
N LEU A 32 -1.84 -12.28 4.59
CA LEU A 32 -1.19 -11.48 3.54
C LEU A 32 -0.70 -10.11 4.07
N VAL A 33 -1.51 -9.44 4.89
CA VAL A 33 -1.11 -8.17 5.54
C VAL A 33 0.05 -8.42 6.51
N ALA A 34 0.00 -9.48 7.31
CA ALA A 34 1.08 -9.81 8.23
C ALA A 34 2.40 -10.09 7.50
N VAL A 35 2.36 -10.84 6.40
CA VAL A 35 3.54 -11.09 5.53
C VAL A 35 4.05 -9.78 4.93
N LEU A 36 3.18 -8.94 4.39
CA LEU A 36 3.55 -7.63 3.86
C LEU A 36 4.23 -6.76 4.92
N MET A 37 3.64 -6.68 6.11
CA MET A 37 4.21 -5.94 7.24
C MET A 37 5.57 -6.47 7.64
N ALA A 38 5.75 -7.80 7.70
CA ALA A 38 7.04 -8.42 8.00
C ALA A 38 8.10 -8.06 6.94
N ILE A 39 7.74 -8.10 5.65
CA ILE A 39 8.64 -7.72 4.56
C ILE A 39 9.05 -6.24 4.67
N LEU A 40 8.09 -5.34 4.89
CA LEU A 40 8.36 -3.89 4.96
C LEU A 40 9.14 -3.50 6.22
N VAL A 41 8.80 -4.07 7.38
CA VAL A 41 9.54 -3.85 8.61
C VAL A 41 10.95 -4.43 8.50
N GLY A 42 11.11 -5.64 7.96
CA GLY A 42 12.41 -6.25 7.74
C GLY A 42 13.29 -5.45 6.78
N TYR A 43 12.72 -5.00 5.65
CA TYR A 43 13.39 -4.08 4.72
C TYR A 43 13.80 -2.78 5.42
N GLY A 44 12.89 -2.19 6.20
CA GLY A 44 13.13 -0.92 6.87
C GLY A 44 14.22 -0.99 7.93
N LEU A 45 14.16 -1.98 8.83
CA LEU A 45 15.12 -2.15 9.91
C LEU A 45 16.50 -2.53 9.41
N TRP A 46 16.60 -3.44 8.44
CA TRP A 46 17.89 -3.85 7.88
C TRP A 46 18.50 -2.72 7.05
N GLY A 47 17.68 -2.09 6.21
CA GLY A 47 18.13 -1.01 5.34
C GLY A 47 18.53 0.24 6.10
N ALA A 48 17.98 0.48 7.30
CA ALA A 48 18.42 1.55 8.18
C ALA A 48 19.91 1.47 8.55
N GLY A 49 20.46 0.27 8.67
CA GLY A 49 21.89 0.07 8.93
C GLY A 49 22.81 0.26 7.70
N HIS A 50 22.24 0.32 6.49
CA HIS A 50 22.98 0.39 5.23
C HIS A 50 22.80 1.72 4.50
N MET A 51 22.14 2.71 5.12
CA MET A 51 21.93 4.01 4.51
C MET A 51 23.22 4.82 4.44
N GLU A 52 23.46 5.44 3.30
CA GLU A 52 24.51 6.44 3.15
C GLU A 52 23.92 7.84 3.42
N SER A 53 24.39 8.49 4.49
CA SER A 53 23.93 9.85 4.85
C SER A 53 24.18 10.88 3.75
N ALA A 54 25.21 10.67 2.91
CA ALA A 54 25.53 11.50 1.75
C ALA A 54 24.44 11.50 0.66
N ARG A 55 23.50 10.54 0.68
CA ARG A 55 22.36 10.48 -0.25
C ARG A 55 21.25 11.46 0.13
N PHE A 56 21.17 11.86 1.40
CA PHE A 56 20.27 12.90 1.84
C PHE A 56 20.89 14.24 1.44
N GLY A 57 20.27 14.92 0.47
CA GLY A 57 20.76 16.21 0.01
C GLY A 57 20.94 17.22 1.15
N PRO A 58 21.90 18.15 1.06
CA PRO A 58 22.24 19.08 2.15
C PRO A 58 21.11 20.07 2.49
N LYS A 59 20.09 20.19 1.62
CA LYS A 59 18.90 21.02 1.84
C LYS A 59 17.68 20.12 2.03
N LEU A 60 16.92 20.37 3.10
CA LEU A 60 15.63 19.71 3.35
C LEU A 60 14.55 20.06 2.31
N LEU A 61 14.64 21.24 1.69
CA LEU A 61 13.69 21.74 0.70
C LEU A 61 14.41 22.20 -0.58
N PRO A 62 15.03 21.28 -1.34
CA PRO A 62 15.80 21.64 -2.53
C PRO A 62 14.94 22.28 -3.63
N HIS A 63 13.65 21.89 -3.70
CA HIS A 63 12.68 22.38 -4.68
C HIS A 63 11.62 23.32 -4.08
N GLY A 64 11.86 23.84 -2.87
CA GLY A 64 10.96 24.76 -2.18
C GLY A 64 9.63 24.16 -1.68
N TRP A 65 8.79 25.02 -1.09
CA TRP A 65 7.52 24.63 -0.46
C TRP A 65 6.48 24.08 -1.44
N ASN A 66 6.42 24.60 -2.66
CA ASN A 66 5.44 24.16 -3.67
C ASN A 66 5.63 22.67 -4.01
N SER A 67 6.88 22.22 -4.13
CA SER A 67 7.19 20.82 -4.42
C SER A 67 6.89 19.92 -3.23
N LEU A 68 7.11 20.40 -2.00
CA LEU A 68 6.71 19.69 -0.79
C LEU A 68 5.19 19.49 -0.75
N LEU A 69 4.40 20.54 -0.99
CA LEU A 69 2.94 20.48 -1.01
C LEU A 69 2.42 19.55 -2.11
N ALA A 70 3.01 19.59 -3.30
CA ALA A 70 2.68 18.69 -4.39
C ALA A 70 2.97 17.22 -4.02
N GLY A 71 4.14 16.95 -3.42
CA GLY A 71 4.50 15.62 -2.92
C GLY A 71 3.57 15.14 -1.80
N ALA A 72 3.24 16.01 -0.85
CA ALA A 72 2.31 15.73 0.23
C ALA A 72 0.91 15.36 -0.30
N GLY A 73 0.44 16.05 -1.35
CA GLY A 73 -0.80 15.72 -2.03
C GLY A 73 -0.79 14.31 -2.65
N MET A 74 0.32 13.90 -3.26
CA MET A 74 0.46 12.52 -3.76
C MET A 74 0.46 11.49 -2.62
N VAL A 75 1.13 11.78 -1.50
CA VAL A 75 1.16 10.90 -0.32
C VAL A 75 -0.21 10.82 0.35
N PHE A 76 -1.00 11.90 0.35
CA PHE A 76 -2.34 11.91 0.92
C PHE A 76 -3.26 10.85 0.29
N ILE A 77 -3.14 10.62 -1.03
CA ILE A 77 -3.91 9.60 -1.75
C ILE A 77 -3.67 8.21 -1.15
N SER A 78 -2.46 7.92 -0.69
CA SER A 78 -2.13 6.64 -0.06
C SER A 78 -2.89 6.36 1.24
N PHE A 79 -3.38 7.40 1.93
CA PHE A 79 -4.19 7.25 3.15
C PHE A 79 -5.69 7.11 2.86
N GLY A 80 -6.11 7.09 1.59
CA GLY A 80 -7.52 6.96 1.20
C GLY A 80 -8.22 5.69 1.73
N GLY A 81 -7.44 4.65 2.09
CA GLY A 81 -7.97 3.41 2.67
C GLY A 81 -8.75 3.58 3.98
N VAL A 82 -8.56 4.69 4.69
CA VAL A 82 -9.29 5.01 5.94
C VAL A 82 -10.81 5.09 5.71
N THR A 83 -11.24 5.53 4.53
CA THR A 83 -12.67 5.58 4.17
C THR A 83 -13.30 4.19 4.06
N LYS A 84 -12.54 3.19 3.59
CA LYS A 84 -12.99 1.79 3.53
C LYS A 84 -13.19 1.19 4.91
N VAL A 85 -12.44 1.65 5.91
CA VAL A 85 -12.62 1.21 7.30
C VAL A 85 -13.95 1.75 7.83
N ALA A 86 -14.28 3.01 7.50
CA ALA A 86 -15.52 3.64 7.96
C ALA A 86 -16.79 2.93 7.47
N THR A 87 -16.79 2.39 6.23
CA THR A 87 -17.94 1.63 5.68
C THR A 87 -18.18 0.29 6.39
N MET A 88 -17.22 -0.19 7.18
CA MET A 88 -17.33 -1.45 7.92
C MET A 88 -17.87 -1.28 9.33
N GLY A 89 -18.31 -0.09 9.72
CA GLY A 89 -18.68 0.25 11.10
C GLY A 89 -19.76 -0.67 11.70
N GLU A 90 -20.73 -1.14 10.90
CA GLU A 90 -21.84 -1.97 11.39
C GLU A 90 -21.40 -3.37 11.86
N GLU A 91 -20.25 -3.87 11.42
CA GLU A 91 -19.72 -5.17 11.83
C GLU A 91 -18.76 -5.10 13.04
N VAL A 92 -18.49 -3.90 13.53
CA VAL A 92 -17.60 -3.67 14.68
C VAL A 92 -18.40 -3.74 15.97
N ARG A 93 -17.88 -4.44 16.99
CA ARG A 93 -18.56 -4.58 18.30
C ARG A 93 -18.92 -3.24 18.96
N SER A 94 -18.02 -2.26 18.87
CA SER A 94 -18.20 -0.93 19.48
C SER A 94 -17.71 0.16 18.51
N PRO A 95 -18.48 0.46 17.45
CA PRO A 95 -18.01 1.27 16.33
C PRO A 95 -17.58 2.67 16.75
N LYS A 96 -18.29 3.32 17.67
CA LYS A 96 -17.95 4.68 18.15
C LYS A 96 -16.52 4.79 18.70
N ARG A 97 -16.01 3.73 19.35
CA ARG A 97 -14.70 3.76 20.02
C ARG A 97 -13.66 3.01 19.21
N ASP A 98 -13.97 1.76 18.86
CA ASP A 98 -12.99 0.85 18.29
C ASP A 98 -12.62 1.25 16.85
N LEU A 99 -13.57 1.81 16.09
CA LEU A 99 -13.31 2.33 14.74
C LEU A 99 -12.37 3.54 14.78
N LEU A 100 -12.62 4.50 15.69
CA LEU A 100 -11.78 5.68 15.84
C LEU A 100 -10.34 5.29 16.22
N TRP A 101 -10.18 4.45 17.25
CA TRP A 101 -8.85 3.99 17.66
C TRP A 101 -8.16 3.17 16.58
N ALA A 102 -8.88 2.32 15.85
CA ALA A 102 -8.33 1.56 14.73
C ALA A 102 -7.83 2.49 13.61
N MET A 103 -8.59 3.55 13.27
CA MET A 103 -8.19 4.53 12.26
C MET A 103 -6.93 5.30 12.68
N PHE A 104 -6.87 5.81 13.91
CA PHE A 104 -5.68 6.51 14.42
C PHE A 104 -4.46 5.59 14.49
N ALA A 105 -4.63 4.36 15.00
CA ALA A 105 -3.56 3.37 15.07
C ALA A 105 -3.05 2.99 13.67
N ALA A 106 -3.96 2.76 12.71
CA ALA A 106 -3.59 2.46 11.33
C ALA A 106 -2.83 3.62 10.68
N CYS A 107 -3.33 4.85 10.81
CA CYS A 107 -2.64 6.04 10.29
C CYS A 107 -1.24 6.21 10.91
N GLY A 108 -1.11 6.03 12.23
CA GLY A 108 0.17 6.11 12.91
C GLY A 108 1.17 5.04 12.44
N VAL A 109 0.73 3.78 12.39
CA VAL A 109 1.58 2.66 11.95
C VAL A 109 2.01 2.82 10.49
N VAL A 110 1.08 3.14 9.60
CA VAL A 110 1.38 3.36 8.17
C VAL A 110 2.28 4.58 7.98
N GLY A 111 2.03 5.67 8.71
CA GLY A 111 2.85 6.87 8.67
C GLY A 111 4.30 6.60 9.09
N LEU A 112 4.50 5.87 10.18
CA LEU A 112 5.84 5.48 10.64
C LEU A 112 6.55 4.57 9.63
N LEU A 113 5.83 3.58 9.08
CA LEU A 113 6.37 2.72 8.03
C LEU A 113 6.73 3.49 6.77
N TYR A 114 5.92 4.47 6.38
CA TYR A 114 6.21 5.33 5.23
C TYR A 114 7.51 6.11 5.43
N VAL A 115 7.66 6.78 6.57
CA VAL A 115 8.89 7.51 6.89
C VAL A 115 10.08 6.57 6.88
N LEU A 116 9.97 5.39 7.51
CA LEU A 116 11.04 4.39 7.56
C LEU A 116 11.43 3.92 6.15
N VAL A 117 10.48 3.34 5.40
CA VAL A 117 10.74 2.71 4.10
C VAL A 117 11.20 3.74 3.06
N VAL A 118 10.61 4.93 3.03
CA VAL A 118 11.02 6.01 2.10
C VAL A 118 12.42 6.51 2.44
N SER A 119 12.73 6.73 3.72
CA SER A 119 14.07 7.16 4.14
C SER A 119 15.13 6.12 3.78
N VAL A 120 14.85 4.83 4.02
CA VAL A 120 15.72 3.72 3.63
C VAL A 120 15.94 3.71 2.11
N THR A 121 14.86 3.85 1.35
CA THR A 121 14.92 3.84 -0.13
C THR A 121 15.79 4.98 -0.65
N ILE A 122 15.61 6.19 -0.13
CA ILE A 122 16.43 7.37 -0.47
C ILE A 122 17.89 7.17 -0.05
N GLY A 123 18.13 6.61 1.13
CA GLY A 123 19.46 6.37 1.68
C GLY A 123 20.28 5.31 0.93
N LEU A 124 19.62 4.45 0.13
CA LEU A 124 20.27 3.37 -0.63
C LEU A 124 20.41 3.67 -2.13
N LEU A 125 19.48 4.42 -2.71
CA LEU A 125 19.47 4.70 -4.14
C LEU A 125 20.41 5.87 -4.52
N PRO A 126 20.86 5.93 -5.78
CA PRO A 126 21.57 7.08 -6.31
C PRO A 126 20.75 8.38 -6.16
N ALA A 127 21.42 9.50 -5.89
CA ALA A 127 20.76 10.80 -5.76
C ALA A 127 20.10 11.29 -7.08
N SER A 128 20.56 10.77 -8.21
CA SER A 128 19.97 10.99 -9.53
C SER A 128 18.68 10.17 -9.68
N ALA A 129 17.53 10.84 -9.50
CA ALA A 129 16.22 10.23 -9.68
C ALA A 129 16.00 9.60 -11.07
N GLU A 130 16.73 10.04 -12.10
CA GLU A 130 16.72 9.46 -13.45
C GLU A 130 17.20 8.01 -13.49
N GLN A 131 17.98 7.57 -12.50
CA GLN A 131 18.48 6.20 -12.38
C GLN A 131 17.51 5.31 -11.60
N TRP A 132 16.39 5.85 -11.13
CA TRP A 132 15.41 5.11 -10.38
C TRP A 132 14.53 4.30 -11.33
N SER A 133 14.44 3.01 -11.04
CA SER A 133 13.48 2.11 -11.66
C SER A 133 12.05 2.54 -11.30
N PRO A 134 11.06 2.22 -12.13
CA PRO A 134 9.64 2.29 -11.75
C PRO A 134 9.29 1.51 -10.47
N MET A 135 10.18 0.62 -10.01
CA MET A 135 10.05 -0.13 -8.75
C MET A 135 11.22 0.19 -7.80
N PRO A 136 11.26 1.40 -7.21
CA PRO A 136 12.42 1.88 -6.46
C PRO A 136 12.70 1.04 -5.19
N LEU A 137 11.67 0.55 -4.50
CA LEU A 137 11.85 -0.33 -3.33
C LEU A 137 12.52 -1.66 -3.70
N ALA A 138 12.11 -2.27 -4.82
CA ALA A 138 12.69 -3.52 -5.29
C ALA A 138 14.13 -3.31 -5.80
N GLN A 139 14.40 -2.17 -6.45
CA GLN A 139 15.76 -1.78 -6.84
C GLN A 139 16.66 -1.60 -5.61
N ALA A 140 16.20 -0.85 -4.60
CA ALA A 140 16.94 -0.61 -3.36
C ALA A 140 17.20 -1.93 -2.60
N ALA A 141 16.19 -2.80 -2.48
CA ALA A 141 16.36 -4.13 -1.91
C ALA A 141 17.33 -5.01 -2.72
N GLY A 142 17.35 -4.81 -4.04
CA GLY A 142 18.29 -5.44 -4.96
C GLY A 142 19.75 -5.05 -4.70
N LEU A 143 20.00 -3.81 -4.31
CA LEU A 143 21.33 -3.33 -3.94
C LEU A 143 21.81 -3.94 -2.61
N MET A 144 20.89 -4.22 -1.68
CA MET A 144 21.24 -4.79 -0.37
C MET A 144 21.37 -6.31 -0.36
N TRP A 145 20.38 -7.01 -0.90
CA TRP A 145 20.25 -8.48 -0.81
C TRP A 145 20.36 -9.16 -2.18
N GLY A 146 20.88 -8.46 -3.17
CA GLY A 146 20.95 -8.94 -4.54
C GLY A 146 19.57 -9.23 -5.13
N ARG A 147 19.54 -10.08 -6.14
CA ARG A 147 18.32 -10.43 -6.87
C ARG A 147 17.21 -10.98 -5.97
N ALA A 148 17.55 -11.68 -4.88
CA ALA A 148 16.58 -12.19 -3.93
C ALA A 148 15.79 -11.06 -3.24
N GLY A 149 16.45 -9.97 -2.82
CA GLY A 149 15.77 -8.83 -2.21
C GLY A 149 14.75 -8.17 -3.14
N ALA A 150 15.11 -8.02 -4.42
CA ALA A 150 14.19 -7.51 -5.43
C ALA A 150 12.95 -8.39 -5.59
N TRP A 151 13.11 -9.72 -5.60
CA TRP A 151 11.98 -10.66 -5.67
C TRP A 151 11.11 -10.62 -4.42
N VAL A 152 11.70 -10.51 -3.23
CA VAL A 152 10.95 -10.42 -1.96
C VAL A 152 10.08 -9.15 -1.93
N LEU A 153 10.64 -7.99 -2.28
CA LEU A 153 9.87 -6.75 -2.34
C LEU A 153 8.83 -6.76 -3.47
N GLY A 154 9.15 -7.39 -4.61
CA GLY A 154 8.19 -7.62 -5.68
C GLY A 154 7.00 -8.49 -5.25
N ALA A 155 7.26 -9.58 -4.53
CA ALA A 155 6.22 -10.41 -3.93
C ALA A 155 5.40 -9.64 -2.89
N GLY A 156 6.05 -8.83 -2.07
CA GLY A 156 5.39 -7.90 -1.14
C GLY A 156 4.43 -6.95 -1.85
N ALA A 157 4.84 -6.36 -2.98
CA ALA A 157 3.95 -5.52 -3.78
C ALA A 157 2.71 -6.29 -4.27
N MET A 158 2.86 -7.55 -4.70
CA MET A 158 1.71 -8.38 -5.09
C MET A 158 0.76 -8.65 -3.91
N CYS A 159 1.30 -8.95 -2.72
CA CYS A 159 0.50 -9.09 -1.50
C CYS A 159 -0.27 -7.79 -1.17
N ALA A 160 0.37 -6.63 -1.33
CA ALA A 160 -0.26 -5.33 -1.12
C ALA A 160 -1.43 -5.09 -2.10
N PHE A 161 -1.26 -5.45 -3.37
CA PHE A 161 -2.33 -5.33 -4.35
C PHE A 161 -3.49 -6.30 -4.09
N LEU A 162 -3.21 -7.56 -3.72
CA LEU A 162 -4.24 -8.57 -3.41
C LEU A 162 -5.06 -8.14 -2.19
N THR A 163 -4.39 -7.68 -1.14
CA THR A 163 -5.07 -7.23 0.09
C THR A 163 -5.91 -5.98 -0.14
N THR A 164 -5.41 -5.04 -0.94
CA THR A 164 -6.12 -3.80 -1.26
C THR A 164 -7.35 -4.03 -2.14
N GLY A 165 -7.24 -4.93 -3.12
CA GLY A 165 -8.35 -5.31 -4.00
C GLY A 165 -9.45 -6.03 -3.24
N ASN A 166 -9.10 -7.04 -2.45
CA ASN A 166 -10.05 -7.78 -1.60
C ASN A 166 -10.76 -6.85 -0.61
N ALA A 167 -10.04 -5.93 0.07
CA ALA A 167 -10.65 -4.93 0.94
C ALA A 167 -11.59 -3.97 0.18
N GLY A 168 -11.26 -3.64 -1.07
CA GLY A 168 -12.13 -2.83 -1.94
C GLY A 168 -13.43 -3.53 -2.31
N ILE A 169 -13.37 -4.81 -2.69
CA ILE A 169 -14.55 -5.61 -3.03
C ILE A 169 -15.47 -5.74 -1.81
N LEU A 170 -14.92 -5.99 -0.63
CA LEU A 170 -15.69 -6.07 0.62
C LEU A 170 -16.39 -4.74 0.94
N ALA A 171 -15.69 -3.61 0.84
CA ALA A 171 -16.27 -2.30 1.10
C ALA A 171 -17.39 -1.98 0.09
N ALA A 172 -17.16 -2.22 -1.20
CA ALA A 172 -18.16 -1.99 -2.25
C ALA A 172 -19.41 -2.85 -2.02
N SER A 173 -19.25 -4.12 -1.66
CA SER A 173 -20.35 -5.02 -1.35
C SER A 173 -21.23 -4.50 -0.20
N ARG A 174 -20.63 -3.98 0.88
CA ARG A 174 -21.40 -3.44 2.01
C ARG A 174 -22.09 -2.13 1.69
N THR A 175 -21.42 -1.23 0.98
CA THR A 175 -22.04 0.02 0.54
C THR A 175 -23.24 -0.25 -0.37
N LEU A 176 -23.13 -1.20 -1.30
CA LEU A 176 -24.25 -1.59 -2.17
C LEU A 176 -25.41 -2.21 -1.37
N MET A 177 -25.13 -3.08 -0.38
CA MET A 177 -26.17 -3.64 0.49
C MET A 177 -26.92 -2.54 1.27
N ALA A 178 -26.21 -1.58 1.85
CA ALA A 178 -26.84 -0.46 2.56
C ALA A 178 -27.71 0.39 1.62
N MET A 179 -27.21 0.72 0.43
CA MET A 179 -28.00 1.47 -0.56
C MET A 179 -29.22 0.67 -1.06
N GLY A 180 -29.13 -0.66 -1.14
CA GLY A 180 -30.25 -1.52 -1.50
C GLY A 180 -31.34 -1.58 -0.43
N GLN A 181 -30.95 -1.54 0.86
CA GLN A 181 -31.87 -1.41 1.99
C GLN A 181 -32.59 -0.05 1.99
N ASP A 182 -31.90 1.00 1.55
CA ASP A 182 -32.47 2.36 1.41
C ASP A 182 -33.24 2.56 0.09
N GLU A 183 -33.44 1.51 -0.72
CA GLU A 183 -34.10 1.56 -2.05
C GLU A 183 -33.44 2.55 -3.04
N LEU A 184 -32.17 2.89 -2.83
CA LEU A 184 -31.41 3.85 -3.64
C LEU A 184 -30.76 3.22 -4.88
N VAL A 185 -30.90 1.90 -5.07
CA VAL A 185 -30.36 1.15 -6.22
C VAL A 185 -31.42 0.17 -6.76
N PRO A 186 -31.38 -0.17 -8.07
CA PRO A 186 -32.34 -1.10 -8.66
C PRO A 186 -32.36 -2.45 -7.93
N PRO A 187 -33.54 -3.08 -7.74
CA PRO A 187 -33.69 -4.34 -7.01
C PRO A 187 -33.06 -5.57 -7.71
N THR A 188 -32.44 -5.38 -8.88
CA THR A 188 -31.80 -6.42 -9.69
C THR A 188 -30.29 -6.55 -9.48
N LEU A 189 -29.70 -5.73 -8.60
CA LEU A 189 -28.27 -5.74 -8.22
C LEU A 189 -28.07 -6.47 -6.89
#